data_AF-A0AAU8E680-F1
#
_entry.id   AF-A0AAU8E680-F1
#
_cell.length_a   1.000
_cell.length_b   1.000
_cell.length_c   1.000
_cell.angle_alpha   90.00
_cell.angle_beta   90.00
_cell.angle_gamma   90.00
#
_symmetry.space_group_name_H-M   'P 1'
#
loop_
_entity.id
_entity.type
_entity.pdbx_description
1 polymer ?
#
loop_
_entity_poly.entity_id
_entity_poly.type
_entity_poly.pdbx_seq_one_letter_code
_entity_poly.pdbx_strand_id
1 'polypeptide(L)'
;MPYLTHTHPRLSAATTFGIAAGILIPADSVINKILIGWNAGVWTYLILMAWLVVRSKAADVKRIAEIEDENAGLVLLVVCIAAMASLATITFELAGSRDLETTRKLLHYGFTALTVFSSWLLIGVIFSVHYARLFYTWEGKDPALRFAEGLTTPNYWDFLYFSFTIGVAVQTSDVGVATRDLRKIVLAQSLIGFLFNTAILGFSINIAAGLFN
;
A
#
# COMPACT_ATOMS: atom_id res chain seq x y z
N MET A 1 0.29 -15.98 -17.20
CA MET A 1 1.08 -15.69 -15.99
C MET A 1 2.60 -15.48 -16.18
N PRO A 2 3.27 -15.63 -17.35
CA PRO A 2 4.71 -15.29 -17.47
C PRO A 2 5.01 -13.78 -17.59
N TYR A 3 4.00 -12.95 -17.88
CA TYR A 3 4.22 -11.53 -18.19
C TYR A 3 4.39 -10.64 -16.94
N LEU A 4 3.86 -11.04 -15.78
CA LEU A 4 3.95 -10.24 -14.55
C LEU A 4 5.36 -10.28 -13.92
N THR A 5 6.10 -11.36 -14.13
CA THR A 5 7.40 -11.60 -13.48
C THR A 5 8.54 -10.78 -14.06
N HIS A 6 8.45 -10.34 -15.31
CA HIS A 6 9.51 -9.55 -15.97
C HIS A 6 9.40 -8.05 -15.68
N THR A 7 8.19 -7.53 -15.43
CA THR A 7 7.95 -6.09 -15.26
C THR A 7 8.11 -5.62 -13.82
N HIS A 8 7.72 -6.44 -12.83
CA HIS A 8 7.73 -6.06 -11.40
C HIS A 8 8.56 -7.05 -10.57
N PRO A 9 9.91 -7.01 -10.64
CA PRO A 9 10.77 -8.00 -9.98
C PRO A 9 10.63 -7.98 -8.45
N ARG A 10 10.39 -6.80 -7.86
CA ARG A 10 10.23 -6.63 -6.40
C ARG A 10 8.91 -7.19 -5.90
N LEU A 11 7.82 -6.94 -6.63
CA LEU A 11 6.50 -7.49 -6.29
C LEU A 11 6.49 -9.01 -6.44
N SER A 12 7.15 -9.52 -7.49
CA SER A 12 7.27 -10.97 -7.71
C SER A 12 8.05 -11.64 -6.58
N ALA A 13 9.20 -11.09 -6.21
CA ALA A 13 10.00 -11.59 -5.09
C ALA A 13 9.22 -11.59 -3.77
N ALA A 14 8.53 -10.49 -3.46
CA ALA A 14 7.67 -10.38 -2.29
C ALA A 14 6.50 -11.38 -2.30
N THR A 15 5.89 -11.60 -3.45
CA THR A 15 4.79 -12.57 -3.61
C THR A 15 5.27 -14.00 -3.38
N THR A 16 6.41 -14.38 -3.98
CA THR A 16 7.01 -15.70 -3.77
C THR A 16 7.40 -15.92 -2.31
N PHE A 17 7.99 -14.92 -1.66
CA PHE A 17 8.35 -15.01 -0.25
C PHE A 17 7.11 -15.12 0.65
N GLY A 18 6.06 -14.33 0.39
CA GLY A 18 4.80 -14.39 1.13
C GLY A 18 4.11 -15.76 1.00
N ILE A 19 4.06 -16.33 -0.21
CA ILE A 19 3.51 -17.68 -0.43
C ILE A 19 4.33 -18.73 0.34
N ALA A 20 5.67 -18.65 0.26
CA ALA A 20 6.54 -19.57 0.98
C ALA A 20 6.32 -19.49 2.51
N ALA A 21 6.23 -18.27 3.06
CA ALA A 21 5.97 -18.04 4.48
C ALA A 21 4.61 -18.61 4.93
N GLY A 22 3.55 -18.40 4.14
CA GLY A 22 2.21 -18.92 4.44
C GLY A 22 2.10 -20.45 4.41
N ILE A 23 2.93 -21.13 3.60
CA ILE A 23 2.96 -22.59 3.51
C ILE A 23 3.85 -23.21 4.60
N LEU A 24 5.02 -22.64 4.83
CA LEU A 24 6.06 -23.23 5.69
C LEU A 24 5.82 -22.98 7.19
N ILE A 25 5.12 -21.92 7.58
CA ILE A 25 4.86 -21.61 8.98
C ILE A 25 3.63 -22.41 9.47
N PRO A 26 3.78 -23.29 10.48
CA PRO A 26 2.65 -24.01 11.04
C PRO A 26 1.72 -23.04 11.78
N ALA A 27 0.43 -23.08 11.44
CA ALA A 27 -0.60 -22.28 12.10
C ALA A 27 -1.93 -23.06 12.16
N ASP A 28 -2.72 -22.76 13.19
CA ASP A 28 -3.92 -23.53 13.57
C ASP A 28 -5.08 -23.39 12.59
N SER A 29 -5.12 -22.31 11.81
CA SER A 29 -6.20 -21.99 10.85
C SER A 29 -5.64 -21.58 9.50
N VAL A 30 -6.40 -21.89 8.44
CA VAL A 30 -6.10 -21.45 7.06
C VAL A 30 -6.04 -19.92 6.97
N ILE A 31 -6.90 -19.21 7.71
CA ILE A 31 -6.93 -17.74 7.75
C ILE A 31 -5.61 -17.19 8.31
N ASN A 32 -5.12 -17.78 9.41
CA ASN A 32 -3.83 -17.38 10.01
C ASN A 32 -2.66 -17.61 9.04
N LYS A 33 -2.65 -18.73 8.30
CA LYS A 33 -1.63 -18.98 7.27
C LYS A 33 -1.64 -17.92 6.17
N ILE A 34 -2.84 -17.54 5.71
CA ILE A 34 -3.02 -16.49 4.69
C ILE A 34 -2.53 -15.15 5.22
N LEU A 35 -2.90 -14.76 6.45
CA LEU A 35 -2.48 -13.49 7.04
C LEU A 35 -0.97 -13.43 7.29
N ILE A 36 -0.35 -14.54 7.69
CA ILE A 36 1.11 -14.63 7.86
C ILE A 36 1.81 -14.45 6.52
N GLY A 37 1.36 -15.16 5.48
CA GLY A 37 1.92 -15.02 4.13
C GLY A 37 1.73 -13.62 3.55
N TRP A 38 0.55 -13.03 3.78
CA TRP A 38 0.26 -11.64 3.41
C TRP A 38 1.23 -10.67 4.09
N ASN A 39 1.33 -10.69 5.43
CA ASN A 39 2.24 -9.82 6.16
C ASN A 39 3.70 -9.98 5.71
N ALA A 40 4.17 -11.22 5.58
CA ALA A 40 5.53 -11.51 5.12
C ALA A 40 5.79 -10.92 3.72
N GLY A 41 4.84 -11.09 2.79
CA GLY A 41 4.95 -10.53 1.45
C GLY A 41 4.93 -9.01 1.45
N VAL A 42 3.96 -8.39 2.15
CA VAL A 42 3.82 -6.93 2.24
C VAL A 42 5.06 -6.29 2.85
N TRP A 43 5.55 -6.78 3.99
CA TRP A 43 6.75 -6.25 4.62
C TRP A 43 7.99 -6.41 3.74
N THR A 44 8.13 -7.55 3.07
CA THR A 44 9.23 -7.76 2.10
C THR A 44 9.18 -6.73 0.98
N TYR A 45 7.99 -6.50 0.40
CA TYR A 45 7.82 -5.49 -0.63
C TYR A 45 8.15 -4.08 -0.12
N LEU A 46 7.63 -3.71 1.06
CA LEU A 46 7.88 -2.40 1.67
C LEU A 46 9.37 -2.18 1.93
N ILE A 47 10.11 -3.18 2.43
CA ILE A 47 11.56 -3.08 2.67
C ILE A 47 12.31 -2.91 1.36
N LEU A 48 12.00 -3.71 0.33
CA LEU A 48 12.63 -3.61 -0.98
C LEU A 48 12.36 -2.24 -1.63
N MET A 49 11.15 -1.71 -1.48
CA MET A 49 10.78 -0.39 -1.96
C MET A 49 11.46 0.72 -1.17
N ALA A 50 11.51 0.64 0.16
CA ALA A 50 12.23 1.62 0.98
C ALA A 50 13.71 1.69 0.59
N TRP A 51 14.34 0.53 0.36
CA TRP A 51 15.73 0.46 -0.08
C TRP A 51 15.94 1.09 -1.47
N LEU A 52 14.99 0.89 -2.39
CA LEU A 52 14.99 1.54 -3.70
C LEU A 52 14.87 3.06 -3.59
N VAL A 53 13.91 3.54 -2.79
CA VAL A 53 13.61 4.97 -2.61
C VAL A 53 14.83 5.70 -2.05
N VAL A 54 15.50 5.11 -1.05
CA VAL A 54 16.70 5.71 -0.44
C VAL A 54 17.89 5.77 -1.41
N ARG A 55 17.96 4.86 -2.39
CA ARG A 55 19.09 4.79 -3.34
C ARG A 55 18.85 5.48 -4.69
N SER A 56 17.60 5.63 -5.11
CA SER A 56 17.24 6.14 -6.43
C SER A 56 17.33 7.67 -6.50
N LYS A 57 17.96 8.18 -7.56
CA LYS A 57 17.88 9.61 -7.93
C LYS A 57 16.74 9.82 -8.93
N ALA A 58 16.36 11.07 -9.20
CA ALA A 58 15.29 11.41 -10.16
C ALA A 58 15.48 10.76 -11.55
N ALA A 59 16.72 10.65 -12.03
CA ALA A 59 17.02 9.96 -13.30
C ALA A 59 16.71 8.45 -13.25
N ASP A 60 16.96 7.81 -12.12
CA ASP A 60 16.62 6.39 -11.91
C ASP A 60 15.11 6.20 -11.86
N VAL A 61 14.38 7.12 -11.20
CA VAL A 61 12.91 7.09 -11.12
C VAL A 61 12.29 7.16 -12.50
N LYS A 62 12.74 8.11 -13.32
CA LYS A 62 12.28 8.25 -14.71
C LYS A 62 12.53 6.97 -15.50
N ARG A 63 13.74 6.43 -15.44
CA ARG A 63 14.10 5.20 -16.15
C ARG A 63 13.25 4.01 -15.71
N ILE A 64 13.04 3.83 -14.41
CA ILE A 64 12.21 2.74 -13.88
C ILE A 64 10.75 2.93 -14.31
N ALA A 65 10.23 4.14 -14.21
CA ALA A 65 8.87 4.50 -14.63
C ALA A 65 8.59 4.21 -16.12
N GLU A 66 9.57 4.44 -16.99
CA GLU A 66 9.48 4.18 -18.43
C GLU A 66 9.54 2.68 -18.78
N ILE A 67 10.24 1.88 -17.97
CA ILE A 67 10.38 0.42 -18.16
C ILE A 67 9.17 -0.34 -17.61
N GLU A 68 8.50 0.19 -16.60
CA GLU A 68 7.37 -0.46 -15.94
C GLU A 68 6.12 -0.38 -16.85
N ASP A 69 5.66 -1.52 -17.38
CA ASP A 69 4.60 -1.67 -18.41
C ASP A 69 3.19 -1.23 -17.97
N GLU A 70 2.29 -1.17 -18.96
CA GLU A 70 0.85 -0.80 -18.88
C GLU A 70 0.05 -1.51 -17.76
N ASN A 71 0.52 -2.67 -17.31
CA ASN A 71 -0.16 -3.50 -16.31
C ASN A 71 -0.11 -2.93 -14.88
N ALA A 72 0.62 -1.84 -14.64
CA ALA A 72 0.73 -1.21 -13.32
C ALA A 72 -0.62 -0.83 -12.71
N GLY A 73 -1.62 -0.44 -13.53
CA GLY A 73 -2.97 -0.13 -13.06
C GLY A 73 -3.74 -1.37 -12.58
N LEU A 74 -3.59 -2.50 -13.26
CA LEU A 74 -4.20 -3.77 -12.85
C LEU A 74 -3.56 -4.31 -11.57
N VAL A 75 -2.24 -4.22 -11.46
CA VAL A 75 -1.50 -4.58 -10.24
C VAL A 75 -1.97 -3.73 -9.06
N LEU A 76 -2.08 -2.41 -9.24
CA LEU A 76 -2.61 -1.51 -8.23
C LEU A 76 -4.02 -1.93 -7.79
N LEU A 77 -4.92 -2.20 -8.74
CA LEU A 77 -6.29 -2.62 -8.44
C LEU A 77 -6.32 -3.93 -7.64
N VAL A 78 -5.53 -4.94 -8.04
CA VAL A 78 -5.45 -6.22 -7.34
C VAL A 78 -4.92 -6.03 -5.92
N VAL A 79 -3.88 -5.23 -5.72
CA VAL A 79 -3.33 -4.99 -4.39
C VAL A 79 -4.30 -4.21 -3.51
N CYS A 80 -5.01 -3.22 -4.05
CA CYS A 80 -6.05 -2.50 -3.32
C CYS A 80 -7.19 -3.44 -2.88
N ILE A 81 -7.67 -4.32 -3.77
CA ILE A 81 -8.69 -5.31 -3.43
C ILE A 81 -8.19 -6.26 -2.34
N ALA A 82 -6.97 -6.78 -2.48
CA ALA A 82 -6.38 -7.68 -1.51
C ALA A 82 -6.20 -7.00 -0.13
N ALA A 83 -5.77 -5.73 -0.12
CA ALA A 83 -5.64 -4.94 1.10
C ALA A 83 -7.01 -4.70 1.76
N MET A 84 -8.05 -4.35 1.00
CA MET A 84 -9.41 -4.21 1.53
C MET A 84 -9.99 -5.53 2.03
N ALA A 85 -9.73 -6.64 1.34
CA ALA A 85 -10.14 -7.96 1.79
C ALA A 85 -9.46 -8.35 3.11
N SER A 86 -8.15 -8.08 3.24
CA SER A 86 -7.41 -8.30 4.49
C SER A 86 -8.02 -7.53 5.65
N LEU A 87 -8.41 -6.27 5.40
CA LEU A 87 -9.07 -5.40 6.36
C LEU A 87 -10.41 -5.98 6.81
N ALA A 88 -11.25 -6.41 5.86
CA ALA A 88 -12.54 -7.01 6.14
C ALA A 88 -12.39 -8.29 6.96
N THR A 89 -11.51 -9.20 6.56
CA THR A 89 -11.24 -10.45 7.30
C THR A 89 -10.90 -10.19 8.76
N ILE A 90 -10.00 -9.23 9.00
CA ILE A 90 -9.58 -8.85 10.36
C ILE A 90 -10.75 -8.26 11.16
N THR A 91 -11.58 -7.38 10.56
CA THR A 91 -12.75 -6.83 11.26
C THR A 91 -13.73 -7.92 11.71
N PHE A 92 -13.95 -8.94 10.87
CA PHE A 92 -14.83 -10.06 11.20
C PHE A 92 -14.22 -10.97 12.26
N GLU A 93 -12.91 -11.21 12.21
CA GLU A 93 -12.21 -12.05 13.18
C GLU A 93 -12.24 -11.42 14.59
N LEU A 94 -11.99 -10.11 14.70
CA LEU A 94 -12.08 -9.38 15.98
C LEU A 94 -13.49 -9.36 16.58
N ALA A 95 -14.53 -9.34 15.74
CA ALA A 95 -15.91 -9.35 16.21
C ALA A 95 -16.30 -10.68 16.89
N GLY A 96 -15.67 -11.79 16.51
CA GLY A 96 -15.92 -13.13 17.03
C GLY A 96 -15.09 -13.53 18.25
N SER A 97 -13.95 -12.88 18.51
CA SER A 97 -12.95 -13.33 19.48
C SER A 97 -13.14 -12.80 20.91
N ARG A 98 -14.35 -12.91 21.47
CA ARG A 98 -14.65 -12.42 22.85
C ARG A 98 -14.01 -13.26 23.96
N ASP A 99 -13.71 -14.54 23.71
CA ASP A 99 -13.38 -15.54 24.74
C ASP A 99 -11.91 -15.98 24.84
N LEU A 100 -10.96 -15.24 24.23
CA LEU A 100 -9.53 -15.59 24.30
C LEU A 100 -8.86 -15.16 25.62
N GLU A 101 -7.84 -15.92 26.03
CA GLU A 101 -6.95 -15.63 27.16
C GLU A 101 -6.18 -14.30 26.95
N THR A 102 -6.00 -13.50 28.00
CA THR A 102 -5.52 -12.10 27.94
C THR A 102 -4.20 -11.92 27.16
N THR A 103 -3.25 -12.85 27.28
CA THR A 103 -1.97 -12.80 26.55
C THR A 103 -2.14 -13.08 25.04
N ARG A 104 -3.03 -14.01 24.68
CA ARG A 104 -3.36 -14.30 23.27
C ARG A 104 -4.14 -13.16 22.62
N LYS A 105 -4.98 -12.46 23.38
CA LYS A 105 -5.67 -11.24 22.94
C LYS A 105 -4.68 -10.14 22.53
N LEU A 106 -3.68 -9.85 23.36
CA LEU A 106 -2.66 -8.83 23.05
C LEU A 106 -1.84 -9.15 21.79
N LEU A 107 -1.40 -10.41 21.63
CA LEU A 107 -0.68 -10.84 20.42
C LEU A 107 -1.55 -10.71 19.17
N HIS A 108 -2.83 -11.10 19.28
CA HIS A 108 -3.79 -10.99 18.17
C HIS A 108 -4.07 -9.53 17.78
N TYR A 109 -4.21 -8.62 18.76
CA TYR A 109 -4.34 -7.19 18.51
C TYR A 109 -3.08 -6.59 17.89
N GLY A 110 -1.88 -6.97 18.36
CA GLY A 110 -0.62 -6.51 17.78
C GLY A 110 -0.46 -6.95 16.32
N PHE A 111 -0.77 -8.21 16.03
CA PHE A 111 -0.73 -8.75 14.66
C PHE A 111 -1.73 -8.07 13.73
N THR A 112 -2.94 -7.81 14.25
CA THR A 112 -3.97 -7.04 13.55
C THR A 112 -3.50 -5.63 13.22
N ALA A 113 -3.01 -4.89 14.22
CA ALA A 113 -2.52 -3.53 14.04
C ALA A 113 -1.37 -3.49 13.02
N LEU A 114 -0.44 -4.46 13.07
CA LEU A 114 0.65 -4.59 12.11
C LEU A 114 0.13 -4.83 10.69
N THR A 115 -0.90 -5.66 10.53
CA THR A 115 -1.48 -5.96 9.22
C THR A 115 -2.18 -4.73 8.63
N VAL A 116 -2.98 -4.03 9.44
CA VAL A 116 -3.66 -2.80 9.01
C VAL A 116 -2.66 -1.72 8.62
N PHE A 117 -1.65 -1.50 9.47
CA PHE A 117 -0.60 -0.51 9.24
C PHE A 117 0.22 -0.82 7.98
N SER A 118 0.63 -2.08 7.80
CA SER A 118 1.38 -2.50 6.61
C SER A 118 0.56 -2.41 5.32
N SER A 119 -0.73 -2.78 5.36
CA SER A 119 -1.66 -2.60 4.23
C SER A 119 -1.86 -1.13 3.86
N TRP A 120 -1.96 -0.24 4.86
CA TRP A 120 -2.04 1.22 4.63
C TRP A 120 -0.76 1.77 3.99
N LEU A 121 0.42 1.39 4.50
CA LEU A 121 1.70 1.76 3.92
C LEU A 121 1.86 1.26 2.48
N LEU A 122 1.46 0.01 2.22
CA LEU A 122 1.56 -0.62 0.92
C LEU A 122 0.79 0.17 -0.15
N ILE A 123 -0.42 0.61 0.18
CA ILE A 123 -1.24 1.42 -0.72
C ILE A 123 -0.52 2.72 -1.07
N GLY A 124 -0.01 3.46 -0.06
CA GLY A 124 0.74 4.70 -0.31
C GLY A 124 1.98 4.47 -1.18
N VAL A 125 2.73 3.40 -0.94
CA VAL A 125 3.92 3.07 -1.76
C VAL A 125 3.52 2.72 -3.20
N ILE A 126 2.51 1.88 -3.43
CA ILE A 126 2.14 1.49 -4.79
C ILE A 126 1.54 2.66 -5.57
N PHE A 127 0.70 3.49 -4.94
CA PHE A 127 0.20 4.71 -5.58
C PHE A 127 1.35 5.67 -5.91
N SER A 128 2.38 5.80 -5.06
CA SER A 128 3.56 6.63 -5.37
C SER A 128 4.29 6.18 -6.64
N VAL A 129 4.51 4.88 -6.82
CA VAL A 129 5.12 4.32 -8.03
C VAL A 129 4.23 4.54 -9.24
N HIS A 130 2.92 4.38 -9.06
CA HIS A 130 1.94 4.60 -10.12
C HIS A 130 1.90 6.07 -10.57
N TYR A 131 1.97 7.02 -9.63
CA TYR A 131 2.08 8.44 -9.95
C TYR A 131 3.40 8.78 -10.64
N ALA A 132 4.52 8.19 -10.22
CA ALA A 132 5.81 8.35 -10.89
C ALA A 132 5.71 7.93 -12.37
N ARG A 133 5.12 6.77 -12.62
CA ARG A 133 4.84 6.29 -13.98
C ARG A 133 4.02 7.29 -14.78
N LEU A 134 2.84 7.65 -14.28
CA LEU A 134 1.93 8.56 -15.00
C LEU A 134 2.54 9.94 -15.23
N PHE A 135 3.41 10.41 -14.34
CA PHE A 135 4.12 11.67 -14.52
C PHE A 135 5.16 11.58 -15.64
N TYR A 136 5.97 10.51 -15.65
CA TYR A 136 7.08 10.38 -16.60
C TYR A 136 6.68 9.85 -17.98
N THR A 137 5.60 9.08 -18.09
CA THR A 137 5.05 8.61 -19.37
C THR A 137 4.05 9.58 -20.00
N TRP A 138 3.84 10.76 -19.38
CA TRP A 138 2.92 11.77 -19.90
C TRP A 138 3.57 12.59 -21.01
N GLU A 139 2.95 12.59 -22.20
CA GLU A 139 3.45 13.29 -23.39
C GLU A 139 2.84 14.69 -23.59
N GLY A 140 2.06 15.18 -22.63
CA GLY A 140 1.46 16.51 -22.73
C GLY A 140 2.46 17.65 -22.49
N LYS A 141 2.13 18.86 -22.98
CA LYS A 141 2.99 20.05 -22.89
C LYS A 141 3.27 20.49 -21.45
N ASP A 142 2.29 20.36 -20.56
CA ASP A 142 2.41 20.72 -19.15
C ASP A 142 2.58 19.46 -18.28
N PRO A 143 3.36 19.54 -17.17
CA PRO A 143 3.50 18.44 -16.21
C PRO A 143 2.16 17.95 -15.67
N ALA A 144 2.01 16.64 -15.55
CA ALA A 144 0.78 16.01 -15.08
C ALA A 144 0.47 16.30 -13.60
N LEU A 145 1.54 16.44 -12.79
CA LEU A 145 1.53 16.99 -11.43
C LEU A 145 2.33 18.29 -11.41
N ARG A 146 1.81 19.30 -10.72
CA ARG A 146 2.40 20.64 -10.64
C ARG A 146 2.80 20.92 -9.21
N PHE A 147 4.09 20.78 -8.90
CA PHE A 147 4.65 21.20 -7.61
C PHE A 147 4.71 22.73 -7.54
N ALA A 148 4.42 23.31 -6.37
CA ALA A 148 4.34 24.76 -6.18
C ALA A 148 5.62 25.51 -6.60
N GLU A 149 6.78 24.89 -6.40
CA GLU A 149 8.10 25.41 -6.80
C GLU A 149 8.45 25.22 -8.28
N GLY A 150 7.57 24.59 -9.07
CA GLY A 150 7.81 24.30 -10.47
C GLY A 150 8.75 23.12 -10.73
N LEU A 151 8.85 22.18 -9.78
CA LEU A 151 9.67 20.97 -9.91
C LEU A 151 9.22 20.12 -11.12
N THR A 152 10.16 19.85 -12.04
CA THR A 152 9.91 19.09 -13.28
C THR A 152 10.57 17.71 -13.28
N THR A 153 11.45 17.43 -12.31
CA THR A 153 12.17 16.15 -12.19
C THR A 153 12.03 15.53 -10.78
N PRO A 154 10.78 15.25 -10.35
CA PRO A 154 10.50 14.69 -9.03
C PRO A 154 11.12 13.30 -8.83
N ASN A 155 11.69 13.05 -7.67
CA ASN A 155 12.17 11.72 -7.27
C ASN A 155 11.06 10.95 -6.50
N TYR A 156 11.38 9.74 -6.01
CA TYR A 156 10.39 8.93 -5.30
C TYR A 156 9.88 9.57 -4.00
N TRP A 157 10.68 10.38 -3.30
CA TRP A 157 10.23 11.10 -2.11
C TRP A 157 9.12 12.09 -2.43
N ASP A 158 9.17 12.75 -3.58
CA ASP A 158 8.14 13.70 -4.01
C ASP A 158 6.82 12.98 -4.31
N PHE A 159 6.89 11.81 -4.96
CA PHE A 159 5.72 10.97 -5.22
C PHE A 159 5.16 10.29 -3.97
N LEU A 160 6.04 9.86 -3.05
CA LEU A 160 5.64 9.33 -1.75
C LEU A 160 4.95 10.43 -0.94
N TYR A 161 5.53 11.64 -0.89
CA TYR A 161 4.94 12.80 -0.25
C TYR A 161 3.53 13.06 -0.79
N PHE A 162 3.37 13.14 -2.11
CA PHE A 162 2.07 13.34 -2.73
C PHE A 162 1.08 12.23 -2.38
N SER A 163 1.49 10.96 -2.54
CA SER A 163 0.61 9.81 -2.30
C SER A 163 0.20 9.68 -0.83
N PHE A 164 1.13 9.82 0.11
CA PHE A 164 0.82 9.74 1.53
C PHE A 164 0.01 10.94 2.01
N THR A 165 0.22 12.13 1.45
CA THR A 165 -0.62 13.30 1.73
C THR A 165 -2.07 13.05 1.35
N ILE A 166 -2.32 12.45 0.16
CA ILE A 166 -3.68 12.02 -0.22
C ILE A 166 -4.20 10.90 0.70
N GLY A 167 -3.36 9.93 1.07
CA GLY A 167 -3.77 8.84 1.95
C GLY A 167 -4.16 9.30 3.37
N VAL A 168 -3.43 10.28 3.92
CA VAL A 168 -3.66 10.83 5.26
C VAL A 168 -4.82 11.83 5.26
N ALA A 169 -4.75 12.83 4.38
CA ALA A 169 -5.59 14.03 4.46
C ALA A 169 -6.57 14.20 3.30
N VAL A 170 -6.55 13.31 2.30
CA VAL A 170 -7.43 13.34 1.12
C VAL A 170 -7.23 14.59 0.23
N GLN A 171 -6.28 15.46 0.55
CA GLN A 171 -5.94 16.67 -0.19
C GLN A 171 -4.48 17.09 0.06
N THR A 172 -3.85 17.67 -0.96
CA THR A 172 -2.56 18.38 -0.89
C THR A 172 -2.78 19.87 -1.21
N SER A 173 -1.99 20.74 -0.59
CA SER A 173 -2.04 22.20 -0.80
C SER A 173 -1.00 22.71 -1.79
N ASP A 174 0.06 21.95 -2.02
CA ASP A 174 1.30 22.37 -2.69
C ASP A 174 1.60 21.57 -3.97
N VAL A 175 0.80 20.53 -4.26
CA VAL A 175 0.90 19.76 -5.51
C VAL A 175 -0.44 19.74 -6.24
N GLY A 176 -0.50 20.42 -7.38
CA GLY A 176 -1.69 20.51 -8.23
C GLY A 176 -1.82 19.31 -9.20
N VAL A 177 -3.02 18.74 -9.29
CA VAL A 177 -3.33 17.67 -10.26
C VAL A 177 -3.84 18.27 -11.57
N ALA A 178 -3.02 18.20 -12.63
CA ALA A 178 -3.28 18.94 -13.86
C ALA A 178 -4.14 18.19 -14.89
N THR A 179 -4.12 16.85 -14.88
CA THR A 179 -4.80 16.02 -15.90
C THR A 179 -6.10 15.40 -15.38
N ARG A 180 -7.05 15.12 -16.29
CA ARG A 180 -8.33 14.46 -15.95
C ARG A 180 -8.11 13.02 -15.47
N ASP A 181 -7.17 12.30 -16.06
CA ASP A 181 -6.94 10.89 -15.71
C ASP A 181 -6.27 10.74 -14.35
N LEU A 182 -5.30 11.62 -14.00
CA LEU A 182 -4.77 11.64 -12.63
C LEU A 182 -5.85 11.99 -11.60
N ARG A 183 -6.78 12.90 -11.90
CA ARG A 183 -7.88 13.23 -10.98
C ARG A 183 -8.76 12.03 -10.66
N LYS A 184 -9.04 11.15 -11.63
CA LYS A 184 -9.80 9.90 -11.38
C LYS A 184 -9.05 8.97 -10.42
N ILE A 185 -7.73 8.89 -10.57
CA ILE A 185 -6.86 8.03 -9.75
C ILE A 185 -6.72 8.58 -8.34
N VAL A 186 -6.53 9.90 -8.21
CA VAL A 186 -6.53 10.59 -6.91
C VAL A 186 -7.87 10.37 -6.20
N LEU A 187 -9.00 10.50 -6.90
CA LEU A 187 -10.32 10.22 -6.33
C LEU A 187 -10.42 8.76 -5.82
N ALA A 188 -9.93 7.79 -6.60
CA ALA A 188 -9.91 6.40 -6.16
C ALA A 188 -9.04 6.21 -4.91
N GLN A 189 -7.84 6.81 -4.86
CA GLN A 189 -6.98 6.75 -3.68
C GLN A 189 -7.63 7.41 -2.47
N SER A 190 -8.28 8.56 -2.65
CA SER A 190 -9.01 9.28 -1.60
C SER A 190 -10.12 8.44 -0.98
N LEU A 191 -10.90 7.73 -1.80
CA LEU A 191 -11.94 6.82 -1.31
C LEU A 191 -11.36 5.66 -0.50
N ILE A 192 -10.26 5.06 -0.99
CA ILE A 192 -9.55 4.00 -0.27
C ILE A 192 -8.97 4.53 1.04
N GLY A 193 -8.34 5.70 1.03
CA GLY A 193 -7.78 6.36 2.21
C GLY A 193 -8.85 6.65 3.27
N PHE A 194 -10.03 7.13 2.85
CA PHE A 194 -11.17 7.33 3.75
C PHE A 194 -11.59 6.02 4.46
N LEU A 195 -11.68 4.91 3.72
CA LEU A 195 -12.02 3.61 4.29
C LEU A 195 -10.97 3.13 5.30
N PHE A 196 -9.68 3.26 4.96
CA PHE A 196 -8.59 2.90 5.86
C PHE A 196 -8.58 3.76 7.13
N ASN A 197 -8.72 5.07 7.00
CA ASN A 197 -8.76 6.00 8.14
C ASN A 197 -9.94 5.66 9.07
N THR A 198 -11.10 5.33 8.50
CA THR A 198 -12.28 4.90 9.25
C THR A 198 -12.05 3.57 9.96
N ALA A 199 -11.46 2.58 9.27
CA ALA A 199 -11.18 1.28 9.86
C ALA A 199 -10.12 1.36 10.98
N ILE A 200 -9.04 2.11 10.78
CA ILE A 200 -8.01 2.35 11.79
C ILE A 200 -8.63 2.99 13.04
N LEU A 201 -9.52 3.97 12.88
CA LEU A 201 -10.23 4.57 14.00
C LEU A 201 -11.12 3.55 14.72
N GLY A 202 -11.89 2.75 13.97
CA GLY A 202 -12.74 1.70 14.52
C GLY A 202 -11.95 0.64 15.30
N PHE A 203 -10.81 0.20 14.76
CA PHE A 203 -9.91 -0.73 15.45
C PHE A 203 -9.31 -0.12 16.71
N SER A 204 -8.88 1.14 16.66
CA SER A 204 -8.33 1.84 17.81
C SER A 204 -9.35 1.91 18.96
N ILE A 205 -10.62 2.18 18.64
CA ILE A 205 -11.72 2.17 19.62
C ILE A 205 -11.95 0.75 20.17
N ASN A 206 -11.98 -0.26 19.30
CA ASN A 206 -12.21 -1.65 19.72
C ASN A 206 -11.10 -2.14 20.67
N ILE A 207 -9.83 -1.87 20.33
CA ILE A 207 -8.68 -2.22 21.16
C ILE A 207 -8.75 -1.48 22.50
N ALA A 208 -9.04 -0.18 22.49
CA ALA A 208 -9.20 0.59 23.72
C ALA A 208 -10.31 0.01 24.60
N ALA A 209 -11.49 -0.24 24.04
CA ALA A 209 -12.61 -0.84 24.75
C ALA A 209 -12.28 -2.24 25.31
N GLY A 210 -11.49 -3.04 24.59
CA GLY A 210 -11.04 -4.37 25.03
C GLY A 210 -9.94 -4.36 26.09
N LEU A 211 -9.23 -3.25 26.28
CA LEU A 211 -8.23 -3.07 27.34
C LEU A 211 -8.83 -2.55 28.66
N PHE A 212 -9.96 -1.83 28.58
CA PHE A 212 -10.65 -1.26 29.74
C PHE A 212 -11.84 -2.08 30.25
N ASN A 213 -12.16 -3.20 29.59
CA ASN A 213 -13.11 -4.24 30.04
C ASN A 213 -12.37 -5.46 30.58
#